data_AF-A0ABD2WK66-F1
#
_entry.id   AF-A0ABD2WK66-F1
#
_cell.length_a   1.000
_cell.length_b   1.000
_cell.length_c   1.000
_cell.angle_alpha   90.00
_cell.angle_beta   90.00
_cell.angle_gamma   90.00
#
_symmetry.space_group_name_H-M   'P 1'
#
loop_
_entity.id
_entity.type
_entity.pdbx_description
1 polymer ?
#
loop_
_entity_poly.entity_id
_entity_poly.type
_entity_poly.pdbx_seq_one_letter_code
_entity_poly.pdbx_strand_id
1 'polypeptide(L)'
;MRIELTKEKKTSIKNKVSQVQEKKNCNYEELLSLIGTLVSACPAVKYGWLYYKELERIKWKLGPIGECNNLTKVAINDKALKDLEWWEKHIQASFNNIRQFNFKREIFSDASMTGWGGVCNNKHIHGFWDDQEKNQHINFLELQAAYLVLKEFSKFDKNCQILIRIDNLVAISYINKMGGIKYDYLNEITRKIWIWCMKRNIWLFAEYVASKENPADKDSRIKNADTEWELSNEAFNQIVRKLGKPDMDLFASNENKKCSNFCSWQRDPQAYVINAFTTNWSRWFWRAFERRGYERSTVDIMINSLSESTLKQYTSALKKWTEFCKKESIDSFCNKSINILKFLTQELQKGAKYGTLNSMRSAISLLNNNELQNSKELERFFKGVYRLRPPAPKYSDTWDVTPVLTELKKWHPLESLSLEKISWKVTMLLALGTGFRAQSIALIKLDGIKEKKEGVEIRIQDLIKTSKVGKNQPYALIPFFNENPEICIAKTLIEYIKFTANLRSNADNLLITIKKPHRAATSQTISRWLKAVLQVCKVDPKYTGHSTRHAATSKAQKNGLDINIIKKAAGWSESSSVFMRFYNRPILNINENFAANVCNNNTVNQ
;
A
#
# COMPACT_ATOMS: atom_id res chain seq x y z
N MET A 1 -18.14 38.89 -19.73
CA MET A 1 -19.06 39.47 -20.73
C MET A 1 -19.99 38.37 -21.23
N ARG A 2 -21.29 38.64 -21.42
CA ARG A 2 -22.29 37.65 -21.85
C ARG A 2 -22.99 38.12 -23.12
N ILE A 3 -23.40 37.18 -23.96
CA ILE A 3 -24.19 37.36 -25.17
C ILE A 3 -25.57 36.78 -24.89
N GLU A 4 -26.63 37.52 -25.20
CA GLU A 4 -28.02 37.14 -24.94
C GLU A 4 -28.92 37.63 -26.08
N LEU A 5 -29.98 36.87 -26.39
CA LEU A 5 -31.00 37.28 -27.34
C LEU A 5 -31.96 38.31 -26.72
N THR A 6 -32.57 39.15 -27.56
CA THR A 6 -33.65 40.04 -27.12
C THR A 6 -34.85 39.23 -26.61
N LYS A 7 -35.62 39.81 -25.68
CA LYS A 7 -36.81 39.16 -25.11
C LYS A 7 -37.81 38.74 -26.20
N GLU A 8 -37.99 39.59 -27.22
CA GLU A 8 -38.83 39.31 -28.39
C GLU A 8 -38.37 38.07 -29.16
N LYS A 9 -37.06 37.96 -29.46
CA LYS A 9 -36.51 36.78 -30.14
C LYS A 9 -36.67 35.52 -29.30
N LYS A 10 -36.47 35.60 -27.98
CA LYS A 10 -36.67 34.46 -27.06
C LYS A 10 -38.12 33.98 -27.05
N THR A 11 -39.08 34.90 -27.01
CA THR A 11 -40.52 34.58 -27.04
C THR A 11 -40.92 34.01 -28.41
N SER A 12 -40.42 34.58 -29.50
CA SER A 12 -40.67 34.05 -30.85
C SER A 12 -40.15 32.62 -31.02
N ILE A 13 -38.93 32.33 -30.55
CA ILE A 13 -38.37 30.96 -30.55
C ILE A 13 -39.23 30.03 -29.72
N LYS A 14 -39.61 30.43 -28.50
CA LYS A 14 -40.45 29.62 -27.61
C LYS A 14 -41.76 29.25 -28.29
N ASN A 15 -42.46 30.21 -28.87
CA ASN A 15 -43.74 29.98 -29.53
C ASN A 15 -43.60 29.02 -30.73
N LYS A 16 -42.55 29.19 -31.56
CA LYS A 16 -42.27 28.28 -32.68
C LYS A 16 -41.99 26.85 -32.20
N VAL A 17 -41.25 26.69 -31.10
CA VAL A 17 -40.94 25.39 -30.50
C VAL A 17 -42.21 24.72 -29.97
N SER A 18 -43.02 25.43 -29.17
CA SER A 18 -44.27 24.91 -28.61
C SER A 18 -45.25 24.48 -29.71
N GLN A 19 -45.37 25.25 -30.79
CA GLN A 19 -46.25 24.93 -31.91
C GLN A 19 -45.92 23.58 -32.58
N VAL A 20 -44.62 23.29 -32.78
CA VAL A 20 -44.18 22.02 -33.38
C VAL A 20 -44.29 20.86 -32.39
N GLN A 21 -44.05 21.13 -31.10
CA GLN A 21 -44.18 20.15 -30.02
C GLN A 21 -45.62 19.68 -29.81
N GLU A 22 -46.59 20.59 -29.84
CA GLU A 22 -48.03 20.28 -29.73
C GLU A 22 -48.53 19.40 -30.88
N LYS A 23 -48.13 19.75 -32.11
CA LYS A 23 -48.55 19.02 -33.31
C LYS A 23 -47.85 17.68 -33.47
N LYS A 24 -46.64 17.51 -32.91
CA LYS A 24 -45.73 16.36 -33.10
C LYS A 24 -45.38 16.05 -34.56
N ASN A 25 -45.76 16.94 -35.47
CA ASN A 25 -45.50 16.90 -36.90
C ASN A 25 -45.41 18.34 -37.42
N CYS A 26 -44.71 18.51 -38.54
CA CYS A 26 -44.60 19.77 -39.25
C CYS A 26 -44.38 19.48 -40.75
N ASN A 27 -44.53 20.48 -41.62
CA ASN A 27 -44.08 20.35 -43.00
C ASN A 27 -42.57 20.61 -43.12
N TYR A 28 -41.98 20.30 -44.28
CA TYR A 28 -40.53 20.43 -44.48
C TYR A 28 -40.04 21.89 -44.36
N GLU A 29 -40.79 22.88 -44.84
CA GLU A 29 -40.46 24.30 -44.69
C GLU A 29 -40.49 24.77 -43.22
N GLU A 30 -41.49 24.32 -42.45
CA GLU A 30 -41.60 24.57 -41.01
C GLU A 30 -40.39 23.98 -40.27
N LEU A 31 -39.95 22.77 -40.64
CA LEU A 31 -38.74 22.15 -40.08
C LEU A 31 -37.48 22.98 -40.39
N LEU A 32 -37.31 23.42 -41.65
CA LEU A 32 -36.16 24.23 -42.06
C LEU A 32 -36.15 25.59 -41.36
N SER A 33 -37.31 26.24 -41.27
CA SER A 33 -37.51 27.51 -40.56
C SER A 33 -37.18 27.37 -39.08
N LEU A 34 -37.63 26.29 -38.44
CA LEU A 34 -37.32 26.00 -37.04
C LEU A 34 -35.82 25.77 -36.84
N ILE A 35 -35.19 24.90 -37.64
CA ILE A 35 -33.74 24.63 -37.56
C ILE A 35 -32.95 25.93 -37.76
N GLY A 36 -33.27 26.72 -38.79
CA GLY A 36 -32.60 28.00 -39.06
C GLY A 36 -32.73 28.97 -37.89
N THR A 37 -33.93 29.05 -37.31
CA THR A 37 -34.18 29.88 -36.12
C THR A 37 -33.32 29.41 -34.93
N LEU A 38 -33.30 28.11 -34.62
CA LEU A 38 -32.53 27.55 -33.50
C LEU A 38 -31.02 27.71 -33.70
N VAL A 39 -30.51 27.45 -34.91
CA VAL A 39 -29.09 27.62 -35.25
C VAL A 39 -28.65 29.07 -35.06
N SER A 40 -29.47 30.04 -35.50
CA SER A 40 -29.18 31.47 -35.31
C SER A 40 -29.14 31.89 -33.83
N ALA A 41 -29.87 31.16 -32.97
CA ALA A 41 -29.91 31.39 -31.52
C ALA A 41 -28.71 30.78 -30.77
N CYS A 42 -28.12 29.70 -31.30
CA CYS A 42 -27.09 28.93 -30.60
C CYS A 42 -25.85 29.72 -30.13
N PRO A 43 -25.34 30.77 -30.83
CA PRO A 43 -24.26 31.61 -30.30
C PRO A 43 -24.58 32.24 -28.94
N ALA A 44 -25.84 32.59 -28.70
CA ALA A 44 -26.33 33.22 -27.47
C ALA A 44 -26.92 32.22 -26.47
N VAL A 45 -26.98 30.93 -26.80
CA VAL A 45 -27.56 29.87 -25.96
C VAL A 45 -26.48 28.82 -25.68
N LYS A 46 -25.91 28.85 -24.47
CA LYS A 46 -24.71 28.08 -24.08
C LYS A 46 -24.68 26.64 -24.58
N TYR A 47 -25.76 25.88 -24.42
CA TYR A 47 -25.84 24.46 -24.83
C TYR A 47 -26.77 24.22 -26.03
N GLY A 48 -27.17 25.28 -26.74
CA GLY A 48 -28.16 25.19 -27.82
C GLY A 48 -27.74 24.27 -28.95
N TRP A 49 -26.43 24.23 -29.28
CA TRP A 49 -25.89 23.36 -30.33
C TRP A 49 -26.14 21.86 -30.06
N LEU A 50 -26.30 21.45 -28.80
CA LEU A 50 -26.59 20.05 -28.43
C LEU A 50 -28.04 19.66 -28.75
N TYR A 51 -28.98 20.59 -28.58
CA TYR A 51 -30.43 20.33 -28.56
C TYR A 51 -31.14 20.67 -29.87
N TYR A 52 -30.43 20.73 -30.99
CA TYR A 52 -31.06 20.82 -32.32
C TYR A 52 -30.55 19.74 -33.30
N LYS A 53 -29.58 18.92 -32.86
CA LYS A 53 -28.93 17.91 -33.71
C LYS A 53 -29.89 16.81 -34.17
N GLU A 54 -30.88 16.47 -33.35
CA GLU A 54 -31.90 15.48 -33.75
C GLU A 54 -32.81 16.01 -34.86
N LEU A 55 -33.15 17.30 -34.86
CA LEU A 55 -33.90 17.95 -35.95
C LEU A 55 -33.07 18.01 -37.23
N GLU A 56 -31.79 18.40 -37.11
CA GLU A 56 -30.84 18.43 -38.21
C GLU A 56 -30.67 17.04 -38.85
N ARG A 57 -30.80 15.99 -38.04
CA ARG A 57 -30.76 14.61 -38.50
C ARG A 57 -32.04 14.13 -39.16
N ILE A 58 -33.21 14.52 -38.63
CA ILE A 58 -34.49 14.28 -39.31
C ILE A 58 -34.41 14.88 -40.72
N LYS A 59 -33.94 16.13 -40.84
CA LYS A 59 -33.66 16.76 -42.13
C LYS A 59 -32.71 15.92 -43.00
N TRP A 60 -31.59 15.46 -42.45
CA TRP A 60 -30.61 14.65 -43.20
C TRP A 60 -31.19 13.33 -43.73
N LYS A 61 -32.04 12.66 -42.96
CA LYS A 61 -32.69 11.39 -43.37
C LYS A 61 -33.73 11.56 -44.47
N LEU A 62 -34.28 12.76 -44.65
CA LEU A 62 -35.28 13.07 -45.66
C LEU A 62 -34.69 13.30 -47.07
N GLY A 63 -33.36 13.32 -47.22
CA GLY A 63 -32.69 13.44 -48.52
C GLY A 63 -32.34 14.89 -48.93
N PRO A 64 -31.71 15.08 -50.11
CA PRO A 64 -31.29 16.40 -50.60
C PRO A 64 -32.47 17.34 -50.87
N ILE A 65 -32.20 18.65 -50.86
CA ILE A 65 -33.14 19.79 -50.87
C ILE A 65 -34.12 19.82 -52.09
N GLY A 66 -34.02 18.88 -53.04
CA GLY A 66 -34.86 18.83 -54.25
C GLY A 66 -36.07 17.88 -54.22
N GLU A 67 -36.16 16.95 -53.26
CA GLU A 67 -37.22 15.92 -53.24
C GLU A 67 -38.36 16.21 -52.25
N CYS A 68 -38.16 17.15 -51.31
CA CYS A 68 -39.13 17.50 -50.28
C CYS A 68 -39.72 18.90 -50.51
N ASN A 69 -41.04 19.04 -50.36
CA ASN A 69 -41.76 20.30 -50.52
C ASN A 69 -42.72 20.56 -49.33
N ASN A 70 -43.57 21.57 -49.43
CA ASN A 70 -44.49 21.97 -48.36
C ASN A 70 -45.61 20.98 -48.07
N LEU A 71 -45.79 19.99 -48.95
CA LEU A 71 -46.72 18.88 -48.78
C LEU A 71 -46.05 17.69 -48.06
N THR A 72 -44.71 17.67 -47.96
CA THR A 72 -43.97 16.65 -47.24
C THR A 72 -44.19 16.81 -45.73
N LYS A 73 -45.03 15.95 -45.16
CA LYS A 73 -45.23 15.86 -43.71
C LYS A 73 -44.05 15.17 -43.05
N VAL A 74 -43.49 15.81 -42.03
CA VAL A 74 -42.37 15.31 -41.23
C VAL A 74 -42.86 15.00 -39.82
N ALA A 75 -42.74 13.74 -39.42
CA ALA A 75 -42.96 13.32 -38.04
C ALA A 75 -41.73 13.66 -37.18
N ILE A 76 -41.96 14.28 -36.02
CA ILE A 76 -40.91 14.57 -35.04
C ILE A 76 -40.79 13.39 -34.08
N ASN A 77 -39.63 12.73 -34.07
CA ASN A 77 -39.40 11.59 -33.19
C ASN A 77 -39.23 12.01 -31.72
N ASP A 78 -39.33 11.05 -30.80
CA ASP A 78 -39.24 11.32 -29.35
C ASP A 78 -37.91 11.96 -28.91
N LYS A 79 -36.79 11.65 -29.60
CA LYS A 79 -35.48 12.26 -29.30
C LYS A 79 -35.52 13.76 -29.63
N ALA A 80 -36.10 14.13 -30.76
CA ALA A 80 -36.26 15.52 -31.18
C ALA A 80 -37.32 16.28 -30.35
N LEU A 81 -38.40 15.61 -29.91
CA LEU A 81 -39.37 16.23 -28.99
C LEU A 81 -38.72 16.59 -27.64
N LYS A 82 -37.88 15.71 -27.07
CA LYS A 82 -37.10 16.01 -25.86
C LYS A 82 -36.14 17.18 -26.05
N ASP A 83 -35.61 17.35 -27.26
CA ASP A 83 -34.76 18.48 -27.61
C ASP A 83 -35.56 19.80 -27.63
N LEU A 84 -36.76 19.77 -28.22
CA LEU A 84 -37.69 20.91 -28.22
C LEU A 84 -38.16 21.28 -26.81
N GLU A 85 -38.50 20.29 -25.97
CA GLU A 85 -38.84 20.52 -24.55
C GLU A 85 -37.70 21.23 -23.79
N TRP A 86 -36.45 20.87 -24.09
CA TRP A 86 -35.31 21.56 -23.50
C TRP A 86 -35.26 23.02 -23.94
N TRP A 87 -35.45 23.31 -25.23
CA TRP A 87 -35.49 24.68 -25.73
C TRP A 87 -36.62 25.50 -25.09
N GLU A 88 -37.84 24.97 -25.05
CA GLU A 88 -39.00 25.62 -24.44
C GLU A 88 -38.73 26.03 -22.98
N LYS A 89 -38.11 25.11 -22.22
CA LYS A 89 -37.83 25.31 -20.79
C LYS A 89 -36.68 26.28 -20.51
N HIS A 90 -35.68 26.36 -21.39
CA HIS A 90 -34.43 27.09 -21.10
C HIS A 90 -34.24 28.39 -21.90
N ILE A 91 -34.92 28.59 -23.03
CA ILE A 91 -34.68 29.73 -23.94
C ILE A 91 -34.83 31.09 -23.24
N GLN A 92 -35.84 31.23 -22.38
CA GLN A 92 -36.14 32.49 -21.68
C GLN A 92 -34.99 32.91 -20.75
N ALA A 93 -34.40 31.95 -20.02
CA ALA A 93 -33.29 32.19 -19.09
C ALA A 93 -31.89 32.05 -19.71
N SER A 94 -31.81 31.63 -20.98
CA SER A 94 -30.54 31.33 -21.64
C SER A 94 -29.71 32.58 -21.94
N PHE A 95 -28.41 32.43 -21.77
CA PHE A 95 -27.35 33.33 -22.23
C PHE A 95 -26.10 32.49 -22.51
N ASN A 96 -25.09 33.10 -23.15
CA ASN A 96 -23.79 32.48 -23.32
C ASN A 96 -22.68 33.43 -22.85
N ASN A 97 -21.63 32.89 -22.24
CA ASN A 97 -20.49 33.70 -21.83
C ASN A 97 -19.51 33.83 -22.98
N ILE A 98 -18.90 35.02 -23.15
CA ILE A 98 -17.76 35.16 -24.05
C ILE A 98 -16.62 34.30 -23.51
N ARG A 99 -16.06 33.47 -24.38
CA ARG A 99 -15.04 32.48 -24.02
C ARG A 99 -13.76 33.19 -23.61
N GLN A 100 -13.36 32.98 -22.36
CA GLN A 100 -12.04 33.32 -21.87
C GLN A 100 -11.27 32.01 -21.86
N PHE A 101 -10.24 31.83 -22.69
CA PHE A 101 -9.48 30.57 -22.82
C PHE A 101 -8.60 30.30 -21.57
N ASN A 102 -9.20 30.38 -20.39
CA ASN A 102 -8.62 30.09 -19.10
C ASN A 102 -9.22 28.78 -18.60
N PHE A 103 -8.42 27.71 -18.69
CA PHE A 103 -8.84 26.36 -18.38
C PHE A 103 -8.39 25.97 -16.98
N LYS A 104 -9.33 25.46 -16.16
CA LYS A 104 -9.02 24.95 -14.82
C LYS A 104 -8.15 23.69 -14.87
N ARG A 105 -8.32 22.90 -15.93
CA ARG A 105 -7.55 21.68 -16.19
C ARG A 105 -7.23 21.58 -17.66
N GLU A 106 -6.04 21.05 -17.90
CA GLU A 106 -5.63 20.46 -19.15
C GLU A 106 -5.57 18.95 -18.95
N ILE A 107 -6.29 18.23 -19.80
CA ILE A 107 -6.48 16.79 -19.74
C ILE A 107 -6.06 16.22 -21.09
N PHE A 108 -5.26 15.17 -21.08
CA PHE A 108 -4.91 14.42 -22.28
C PHE A 108 -5.68 13.11 -22.26
N SER A 109 -6.27 12.72 -23.40
CA SER A 109 -6.89 11.42 -23.57
C SER A 109 -6.38 10.74 -24.83
N ASP A 110 -6.36 9.42 -24.81
CA ASP A 110 -5.98 8.61 -25.95
C ASP A 110 -6.74 7.28 -25.92
N ALA A 111 -7.07 6.74 -27.09
CA ALA A 111 -7.68 5.43 -27.22
C ALA A 111 -6.83 4.52 -28.12
N SER A 112 -6.76 3.25 -27.75
CA SER A 112 -6.23 2.18 -28.58
C SER A 112 -7.30 1.14 -28.85
N MET A 113 -6.97 0.12 -29.66
CA MET A 113 -7.87 -1.03 -29.85
C MET A 113 -8.04 -1.90 -28.60
N THR A 114 -7.17 -1.74 -27.59
CA THR A 114 -7.17 -2.58 -26.38
C THR A 114 -7.64 -1.86 -25.12
N GLY A 115 -7.52 -0.53 -25.08
CA GLY A 115 -7.88 0.25 -23.90
C GLY A 115 -7.78 1.76 -24.12
N TRP A 116 -7.87 2.50 -23.03
CA TRP A 116 -7.81 3.96 -23.01
C TRP A 116 -6.84 4.46 -21.95
N GLY A 117 -6.31 5.66 -22.20
CA GLY A 117 -5.37 6.34 -21.31
C GLY A 117 -5.79 7.78 -21.07
N GLY A 118 -5.41 8.30 -19.91
CA GLY A 118 -5.64 9.69 -19.55
C GLY A 118 -4.55 10.27 -18.67
N VAL A 119 -4.17 11.51 -18.94
CA VAL A 119 -3.16 12.22 -18.14
C VAL A 119 -3.65 13.62 -17.75
N CYS A 120 -3.48 13.97 -16.48
CA CYS A 120 -3.71 15.33 -15.97
C CYS A 120 -2.76 15.62 -14.80
N ASN A 121 -1.99 16.72 -14.87
CA ASN A 121 -1.02 17.12 -13.83
C ASN A 121 -0.10 15.97 -13.37
N ASN A 122 0.54 15.26 -14.30
CA ASN A 122 1.41 14.08 -14.06
C ASN A 122 0.73 12.89 -13.36
N LYS A 123 -0.60 12.88 -13.27
CA LYS A 123 -1.36 11.70 -12.85
C LYS A 123 -1.83 10.97 -14.08
N HIS A 124 -1.53 9.68 -14.12
CA HIS A 124 -1.89 8.76 -15.19
C HIS A 124 -3.04 7.88 -14.74
N ILE A 125 -4.00 7.67 -15.64
CA ILE A 125 -5.07 6.68 -15.50
C ILE A 125 -5.15 5.90 -16.80
N HIS A 126 -5.52 4.63 -16.69
CA HIS A 126 -5.77 3.78 -17.84
C HIS A 126 -6.90 2.81 -17.53
N GLY A 127 -7.49 2.23 -18.57
CA GLY A 127 -8.47 1.16 -18.47
C GLY A 127 -8.49 0.34 -19.76
N PHE A 128 -9.15 -0.81 -19.70
CA PHE A 128 -9.32 -1.68 -20.84
C PHE A 128 -10.73 -1.54 -21.41
N TRP A 129 -10.89 -1.86 -22.69
CA TRP A 129 -12.22 -1.96 -23.29
C TRP A 129 -12.83 -3.32 -22.98
N ASP A 130 -14.14 -3.36 -22.73
CA ASP A 130 -14.86 -4.62 -22.73
C ASP A 130 -14.97 -5.21 -24.16
N ASP A 131 -15.42 -6.46 -24.28
CA ASP A 131 -15.48 -7.13 -25.60
C ASP A 131 -16.50 -6.50 -26.56
N GLN A 132 -17.48 -5.73 -26.06
CA GLN A 132 -18.39 -4.98 -26.92
C GLN A 132 -17.77 -3.67 -27.41
N GLU A 133 -17.01 -3.00 -26.54
CA GLU A 133 -16.29 -1.76 -26.81
C GLU A 133 -15.12 -1.99 -27.78
N LYS A 134 -14.33 -3.06 -27.62
CA LYS A 134 -13.22 -3.39 -28.55
C LYS A 134 -13.65 -3.48 -30.02
N ASN A 135 -14.91 -3.87 -30.26
CA ASN A 135 -15.49 -4.02 -31.59
C ASN A 135 -16.01 -2.69 -32.17
N GLN A 136 -15.97 -1.60 -31.40
CA GLN A 136 -16.39 -0.28 -31.86
C GLN A 136 -15.29 0.40 -32.68
N HIS A 137 -15.71 1.31 -33.55
CA HIS A 137 -14.81 2.09 -34.39
C HIS A 137 -13.92 3.02 -33.55
N ILE A 138 -12.66 3.25 -33.96
CA ILE A 138 -11.69 4.08 -33.22
C ILE A 138 -12.23 5.47 -32.85
N ASN A 139 -12.93 6.16 -33.75
CA ASN A 139 -13.58 7.44 -33.44
C ASN A 139 -14.56 7.39 -32.25
N PHE A 140 -15.22 6.26 -32.01
CA PHE A 140 -16.07 6.07 -30.83
C PHE A 140 -15.22 5.85 -29.59
N LEU A 141 -14.19 5.01 -29.69
CA LEU A 141 -13.24 4.74 -28.60
C LEU A 141 -12.55 6.03 -28.13
N GLU A 142 -12.20 6.92 -29.04
CA GLU A 142 -11.64 8.24 -28.74
C GLU A 142 -12.61 9.13 -27.95
N LEU A 143 -13.88 9.18 -28.36
CA LEU A 143 -14.92 9.92 -27.62
C LEU A 143 -15.22 9.28 -26.26
N GLN A 144 -15.19 7.95 -26.18
CA GLN A 144 -15.39 7.19 -24.96
C GLN A 144 -14.21 7.42 -23.98
N ALA A 145 -12.96 7.38 -24.46
CA ALA A 145 -11.78 7.70 -23.67
C ALA A 145 -11.86 9.14 -23.14
N ALA A 146 -12.16 10.11 -24.00
CA ALA A 146 -12.37 11.49 -23.60
C ALA A 146 -13.44 11.62 -22.49
N TYR A 147 -14.54 10.87 -22.57
CA TYR A 147 -15.59 10.86 -21.56
C TYR A 147 -15.13 10.27 -20.21
N LEU A 148 -14.45 9.12 -20.24
CA LEU A 148 -13.97 8.44 -19.03
C LEU A 148 -12.92 9.26 -18.30
N VAL A 149 -11.94 9.77 -19.06
CA VAL A 149 -10.86 10.61 -18.52
C VAL A 149 -11.41 11.92 -17.94
N LEU A 150 -12.36 12.56 -18.63
CA LEU A 150 -13.03 13.76 -18.14
C LEU A 150 -13.75 13.50 -16.80
N LYS A 151 -14.50 12.38 -16.70
CA LYS A 151 -15.22 12.02 -15.48
C LYS A 151 -14.30 11.80 -14.29
N GLU A 152 -13.15 11.17 -14.52
CA GLU A 152 -12.22 10.82 -13.45
C GLU A 152 -11.48 12.07 -12.95
N PHE A 153 -10.81 12.81 -13.83
CA PHE A 153 -10.04 13.98 -13.42
C PHE A 153 -10.91 15.17 -12.97
N SER A 154 -12.16 15.23 -13.42
CA SER A 154 -13.05 16.37 -13.16
C SER A 154 -14.29 16.00 -12.33
N LYS A 155 -14.23 14.90 -11.58
CA LYS A 155 -15.33 14.36 -10.76
C LYS A 155 -15.99 15.42 -9.86
N PHE A 156 -15.18 16.29 -9.26
CA PHE A 156 -15.60 17.31 -8.30
C PHE A 156 -15.65 18.73 -8.89
N ASP A 157 -15.32 18.91 -10.17
CA ASP A 157 -15.30 20.23 -10.78
C ASP A 157 -16.69 20.71 -11.18
N LYS A 158 -16.91 22.02 -11.01
CA LYS A 158 -18.13 22.74 -11.38
C LYS A 158 -17.76 24.17 -11.77
N ASN A 159 -18.62 24.80 -12.58
CA ASN A 159 -18.52 26.22 -12.95
C ASN A 159 -17.16 26.62 -13.54
N CYS A 160 -16.60 25.80 -14.43
CA CYS A 160 -15.26 26.04 -14.98
C CYS A 160 -15.16 25.65 -16.46
N GLN A 161 -14.02 25.96 -17.07
CA GLN A 161 -13.66 25.53 -18.42
C GLN A 161 -12.56 24.47 -18.35
N ILE A 162 -12.63 23.47 -19.20
CA ILE A 162 -11.67 22.35 -19.26
C ILE A 162 -11.17 22.23 -20.70
N LEU A 163 -9.86 22.14 -20.84
CA LEU A 163 -9.18 21.80 -22.08
C LEU A 163 -8.94 20.30 -22.12
N ILE A 164 -9.40 19.63 -23.18
CA ILE A 164 -9.08 18.24 -23.46
C ILE A 164 -8.26 18.14 -24.74
N ARG A 165 -7.12 17.47 -24.68
CA ARG A 165 -6.22 17.22 -25.79
C ARG A 165 -6.40 15.80 -26.31
N ILE A 166 -6.66 15.69 -27.61
CA ILE A 166 -6.98 14.44 -28.31
C ILE A 166 -6.20 14.43 -29.63
N ASP A 167 -5.77 13.29 -30.11
CA ASP A 167 -5.05 13.16 -31.39
C ASP A 167 -5.99 12.83 -32.58
N ASN A 168 -7.26 12.55 -32.31
CA ASN A 168 -8.28 12.27 -33.31
C ASN A 168 -9.12 13.51 -33.69
N LEU A 169 -8.92 14.00 -34.91
CA LEU A 169 -9.63 15.17 -35.46
C LEU A 169 -11.15 14.98 -35.55
N VAL A 170 -11.64 13.74 -35.73
CA VAL A 170 -13.09 13.47 -35.77
C VAL A 170 -13.68 13.66 -34.37
N ALA A 171 -13.07 13.08 -33.35
CA ALA A 171 -13.51 13.24 -31.95
C ALA A 171 -13.50 14.71 -31.52
N ILE A 172 -12.46 15.47 -31.87
CA ILE A 172 -12.38 16.92 -31.63
C ILE A 172 -13.55 17.66 -32.28
N SER A 173 -13.83 17.36 -33.56
CA SER A 173 -14.93 17.98 -34.30
C SER A 173 -16.29 17.69 -33.63
N TYR A 174 -16.53 16.45 -33.21
CA TYR A 174 -17.75 16.07 -32.50
C TYR A 174 -17.89 16.81 -31.16
N ILE A 175 -16.84 16.86 -30.34
CA ILE A 175 -16.87 17.57 -29.05
C ILE A 175 -17.12 19.06 -29.27
N ASN A 176 -16.33 19.73 -30.12
CA ASN A 176 -16.42 21.18 -30.32
C ASN A 176 -17.71 21.63 -31.01
N LYS A 177 -18.33 20.77 -31.84
CA LYS A 177 -19.64 21.02 -32.47
C LYS A 177 -20.83 20.47 -31.69
N MET A 178 -20.60 19.91 -30.50
CA MET A 178 -21.60 19.28 -29.63
C MET A 178 -22.42 18.17 -30.31
N GLY A 179 -21.81 17.44 -31.24
CA GLY A 179 -22.45 16.33 -31.94
C GLY A 179 -22.18 16.32 -33.43
N GLY A 180 -22.78 15.33 -34.10
CA GLY A 180 -22.68 15.14 -35.55
C GLY A 180 -23.93 14.47 -36.11
N ILE A 181 -24.16 14.62 -37.40
CA ILE A 181 -25.42 14.23 -38.05
C ILE A 181 -25.35 12.82 -38.63
N LYS A 182 -24.16 12.43 -39.13
CA LYS A 182 -23.96 11.24 -39.96
C LYS A 182 -24.07 9.93 -39.17
N TYR A 183 -23.42 9.84 -38.01
CA TYR A 183 -23.30 8.59 -37.24
C TYR A 183 -23.97 8.69 -35.87
N ASP A 184 -24.95 7.81 -35.58
CA ASP A 184 -25.81 7.95 -34.39
C ASP A 184 -25.04 7.67 -33.11
N TYR A 185 -24.33 6.55 -33.11
CA TYR A 185 -23.54 6.12 -31.97
C TYR A 185 -22.49 7.17 -31.53
N LEU A 186 -21.86 7.90 -32.48
CA LEU A 186 -20.94 9.00 -32.17
C LEU A 186 -21.67 10.23 -31.58
N ASN A 187 -22.86 10.54 -32.08
CA ASN A 187 -23.69 11.62 -31.54
C ASN A 187 -24.16 11.30 -30.12
N GLU A 188 -24.55 10.04 -29.85
CA GLU A 188 -25.00 9.60 -28.54
C GLU A 188 -23.91 9.72 -27.47
N ILE A 189 -22.68 9.28 -27.75
CA ILE A 189 -21.57 9.43 -26.80
C ILE A 189 -21.19 10.91 -26.60
N THR A 190 -21.17 11.70 -27.67
CA THR A 190 -20.92 13.15 -27.58
C THR A 190 -21.98 13.85 -26.72
N ARG A 191 -23.24 13.43 -26.86
CA ARG A 191 -24.35 13.92 -26.05
C ARG A 191 -24.20 13.52 -24.58
N LYS A 192 -23.73 12.31 -24.28
CA LYS A 192 -23.39 11.90 -22.90
C LYS A 192 -22.32 12.81 -22.28
N ILE A 193 -21.26 13.12 -23.02
CA ILE A 193 -20.19 14.04 -22.59
C ILE A 193 -20.78 15.41 -22.22
N TRP A 194 -21.54 16.02 -23.14
CA TRP A 194 -22.05 17.37 -22.93
C TRP A 194 -23.16 17.46 -21.88
N ILE A 195 -24.02 16.44 -21.73
CA ILE A 195 -25.00 16.37 -20.63
C ILE A 195 -24.27 16.32 -19.29
N TRP A 196 -23.18 15.55 -19.20
CA TRP A 196 -22.39 15.47 -17.97
C TRP A 196 -21.75 16.83 -17.62
N CYS A 197 -21.21 17.54 -18.61
CA CYS A 197 -20.68 18.89 -18.47
C CYS A 197 -21.76 19.91 -18.06
N MET A 198 -22.91 19.88 -18.73
CA MET A 198 -24.03 20.79 -18.50
C MET A 198 -24.53 20.71 -17.05
N LYS A 199 -24.69 19.50 -16.50
CA LYS A 199 -25.10 19.28 -15.09
C LYS A 199 -24.14 19.91 -14.07
N ARG A 200 -22.89 20.20 -14.46
CA ARG A 200 -21.85 20.80 -13.63
C ARG A 200 -21.50 22.23 -14.05
N ASN A 201 -22.22 22.78 -15.03
CA ASN A 201 -21.91 24.06 -15.64
C ASN A 201 -20.45 24.15 -16.16
N ILE A 202 -19.93 23.04 -16.67
CA ILE A 202 -18.60 22.94 -17.28
C ILE A 202 -18.70 23.29 -18.77
N TRP A 203 -17.70 24.01 -19.27
CA TRP A 203 -17.45 24.19 -20.69
C TRP A 203 -16.24 23.36 -21.11
N LEU A 204 -16.42 22.47 -22.09
CA LEU A 204 -15.35 21.63 -22.62
C LEU A 204 -14.84 22.22 -23.95
N PHE A 205 -13.53 22.25 -24.12
CA PHE A 205 -12.89 22.63 -25.39
C PHE A 205 -11.88 21.55 -25.76
N ALA A 206 -12.01 20.99 -26.96
CA ALA A 206 -11.10 19.99 -27.47
C ALA A 206 -10.05 20.62 -28.41
N GLU A 207 -8.79 20.30 -28.20
CA GLU A 207 -7.67 20.75 -29.03
C GLU A 207 -6.84 19.56 -29.50
N TYR A 208 -6.25 19.68 -30.68
CA TYR A 208 -5.39 18.63 -31.24
C TYR A 208 -4.06 18.56 -30.49
N VAL A 209 -3.56 17.34 -30.29
CA VAL A 209 -2.19 17.04 -29.89
C VAL A 209 -1.65 15.94 -30.82
N ALA A 210 -0.40 16.03 -31.25
CA ALA A 210 0.19 14.97 -32.05
C ALA A 210 0.34 13.69 -31.19
N SER A 211 0.05 12.50 -31.73
CA SER A 211 0.11 11.25 -30.96
C SER A 211 1.47 11.01 -30.30
N LYS A 212 2.57 11.43 -30.95
CA LYS A 212 3.95 11.34 -30.39
C LYS A 212 4.16 12.22 -29.15
N GLU A 213 3.39 13.30 -29.04
CA GLU A 213 3.45 14.27 -27.95
C GLU A 213 2.31 14.05 -26.95
N ASN A 214 1.43 13.08 -27.20
CA ASN A 214 0.33 12.74 -26.31
C ASN A 214 0.83 11.84 -25.17
N PRO A 215 0.93 12.33 -23.91
CA PRO A 215 1.39 11.52 -22.79
C PRO A 215 0.44 10.36 -22.46
N ALA A 216 -0.82 10.41 -22.93
CA ALA A 216 -1.81 9.35 -22.73
C ALA A 216 -1.64 8.15 -23.70
N ASP A 217 -0.84 8.28 -24.78
CA ASP A 217 -0.64 7.21 -25.77
C ASP A 217 0.01 5.95 -25.16
N LYS A 218 0.95 6.15 -24.24
CA LYS A 218 1.57 5.03 -23.51
C LYS A 218 0.55 4.29 -22.64
N ASP A 219 -0.37 5.02 -22.02
CA ASP A 219 -1.36 4.49 -21.08
C ASP A 219 -2.49 3.75 -21.80
N SER A 220 -2.93 4.24 -22.98
CA SER A 220 -3.94 3.57 -23.79
C SER A 220 -3.44 2.26 -24.40
N ARG A 221 -2.13 2.14 -24.63
CA ARG A 221 -1.47 0.98 -25.26
C ARG A 221 -0.88 -0.01 -24.26
N ILE A 222 -1.20 0.11 -22.97
CA ILE A 222 -0.81 -0.90 -21.98
C ILE A 222 -1.47 -2.22 -22.38
N LYS A 223 -0.66 -3.21 -22.80
CA LYS A 223 -1.12 -4.53 -23.30
C LYS A 223 -1.22 -5.61 -22.23
N ASN A 224 -1.00 -5.30 -20.96
CA ASN A 224 -1.10 -6.28 -19.89
C ASN A 224 -2.57 -6.62 -19.59
N ALA A 225 -3.24 -7.27 -20.54
CA ALA A 225 -4.49 -7.99 -20.32
C ALA A 225 -4.30 -9.15 -19.32
N ASP A 226 -3.05 -9.57 -19.07
CA ASP A 226 -2.69 -10.62 -18.10
C ASP A 226 -3.11 -10.32 -16.66
N THR A 227 -3.47 -9.08 -16.32
CA THR A 227 -4.05 -8.75 -15.01
C THR A 227 -5.56 -8.92 -14.93
N GLU A 228 -6.24 -9.11 -16.07
CA GLU A 228 -7.72 -9.20 -16.14
C GLU A 228 -8.24 -10.63 -16.38
N TRP A 229 -7.37 -11.64 -16.42
CA TRP A 229 -7.81 -13.04 -16.59
C TRP A 229 -8.66 -13.49 -15.40
N GLU A 230 -9.86 -13.99 -15.68
CA GLU A 230 -10.73 -14.64 -14.70
C GLU A 230 -10.97 -16.11 -15.02
N LEU A 231 -11.35 -16.87 -13.99
CA LEU A 231 -11.87 -18.23 -14.17
C LEU A 231 -13.22 -18.17 -14.89
N SER A 232 -13.49 -19.11 -15.81
CA SER A 232 -14.84 -19.25 -16.38
C SER A 232 -15.87 -19.53 -15.27
N ASN A 233 -17.12 -19.14 -15.50
CA ASN A 233 -18.17 -19.35 -14.51
C ASN A 233 -18.38 -20.85 -14.21
N GLU A 234 -18.25 -21.74 -15.20
CA GLU A 234 -18.28 -23.18 -14.98
C GLU A 234 -17.13 -23.65 -14.08
N ALA A 235 -15.89 -23.22 -14.35
CA ALA A 235 -14.72 -23.61 -13.56
C ALA A 235 -14.81 -23.06 -12.13
N PHE A 236 -15.22 -21.81 -11.97
CA PHE A 236 -15.44 -21.19 -10.67
C PHE A 236 -16.54 -21.93 -9.88
N ASN A 237 -17.65 -22.28 -10.52
CA ASN A 237 -18.73 -23.03 -9.87
C ASN A 237 -18.29 -24.44 -9.45
N GLN A 238 -17.47 -25.13 -10.26
CA GLN A 238 -16.88 -26.41 -9.85
C GLN A 238 -15.96 -26.26 -8.63
N ILE A 239 -15.15 -25.21 -8.60
CA ILE A 239 -14.30 -24.87 -7.45
C ILE A 239 -15.14 -24.58 -6.22
N VAL A 240 -16.20 -23.77 -6.33
CA VAL A 240 -17.11 -23.44 -5.22
C VAL A 240 -17.81 -24.68 -4.68
N ARG A 241 -18.27 -25.61 -5.55
CA ARG A 241 -18.87 -26.88 -5.12
C ARG A 241 -17.88 -27.76 -4.35
N LYS A 242 -16.60 -27.75 -4.73
CA LYS A 242 -15.58 -28.63 -4.15
C LYS A 242 -14.87 -28.03 -2.92
N LEU A 243 -14.71 -26.71 -2.87
CA LEU A 243 -13.88 -26.00 -1.88
C LEU A 243 -14.65 -24.94 -1.06
N GLY A 244 -15.91 -24.65 -1.39
CA GLY A 244 -16.71 -23.59 -0.78
C GLY A 244 -16.56 -22.24 -1.48
N LYS A 245 -17.52 -21.32 -1.27
CA LYS A 245 -17.50 -19.99 -1.88
C LYS A 245 -16.46 -19.09 -1.20
N PRO A 246 -15.54 -18.46 -1.95
CA PRO A 246 -14.59 -17.51 -1.36
C PRO A 246 -15.30 -16.22 -0.94
N ASP A 247 -14.90 -15.66 0.22
CA ASP A 247 -15.44 -14.38 0.72
C ASP A 247 -14.90 -13.16 -0.02
N MET A 248 -13.75 -13.30 -0.69
CA MET A 248 -13.05 -12.20 -1.35
C MET A 248 -12.19 -12.69 -2.49
N ASP A 249 -12.32 -12.00 -3.63
CA ASP A 249 -11.54 -12.23 -4.83
C ASP A 249 -10.23 -11.44 -4.79
N LEU A 250 -9.10 -12.13 -4.83
CA LEU A 250 -7.80 -11.48 -4.71
C LEU A 250 -7.23 -11.23 -6.09
N PHE A 251 -6.66 -10.04 -6.29
CA PHE A 251 -6.09 -9.61 -7.56
C PHE A 251 -7.12 -9.40 -8.68
N ALA A 252 -8.41 -9.38 -8.33
CA ALA A 252 -9.49 -9.09 -9.25
C ALA A 252 -9.71 -7.58 -9.41
N SER A 253 -10.25 -7.17 -10.55
CA SER A 253 -10.80 -5.85 -10.83
C SER A 253 -12.31 -5.84 -10.56
N ASN A 254 -12.95 -4.67 -10.65
CA ASN A 254 -14.41 -4.62 -10.58
C ASN A 254 -15.10 -5.42 -11.71
N GLU A 255 -14.40 -5.61 -12.83
CA GLU A 255 -14.91 -6.23 -14.05
C GLU A 255 -14.83 -7.76 -13.99
N ASN A 256 -13.77 -8.30 -13.38
CA ASN A 256 -13.50 -9.74 -13.39
C ASN A 256 -13.74 -10.44 -12.03
N LYS A 257 -14.30 -9.72 -11.06
CA LYS A 257 -14.59 -10.28 -9.73
C LYS A 257 -15.65 -11.39 -9.80
N LYS A 258 -15.35 -12.52 -9.16
CA LYS A 258 -16.30 -13.62 -8.89
C LYS A 258 -16.90 -13.57 -7.50
N CYS A 259 -16.38 -12.69 -6.63
CA CYS A 259 -16.88 -12.45 -5.27
C CYS A 259 -17.41 -11.02 -5.11
N SER A 260 -18.33 -10.81 -4.16
CA SER A 260 -18.86 -9.48 -3.85
C SER A 260 -17.78 -8.52 -3.37
N ASN A 261 -16.87 -9.02 -2.51
CA ASN A 261 -15.67 -8.30 -2.10
C ASN A 261 -14.51 -8.71 -3.00
N PHE A 262 -13.71 -7.73 -3.43
CA PHE A 262 -12.52 -8.00 -4.24
C PHE A 262 -11.37 -7.06 -3.89
N CYS A 263 -10.14 -7.48 -4.17
CA CYS A 263 -8.94 -6.71 -3.96
C CYS A 263 -8.23 -6.43 -5.28
N SER A 264 -8.26 -5.16 -5.69
CA SER A 264 -7.65 -4.69 -6.92
C SER A 264 -6.15 -4.44 -6.74
N TRP A 265 -5.36 -4.63 -7.79
CA TRP A 265 -3.92 -4.32 -7.77
C TRP A 265 -3.67 -2.80 -7.66
N GLN A 266 -4.47 -1.99 -8.35
CA GLN A 266 -4.43 -0.53 -8.35
C GLN A 266 -5.68 0.09 -7.69
N ARG A 267 -5.73 1.43 -7.55
CA ARG A 267 -6.88 2.14 -6.98
C ARG A 267 -8.14 1.89 -7.82
N ASP A 268 -9.07 1.14 -7.26
CA ASP A 268 -10.42 0.95 -7.79
C ASP A 268 -11.43 1.46 -6.74
N PRO A 269 -12.32 2.39 -7.09
CA PRO A 269 -13.32 2.95 -6.15
C PRO A 269 -14.27 1.90 -5.55
N GLN A 270 -14.43 0.74 -6.19
CA GLN A 270 -15.32 -0.34 -5.78
C GLN A 270 -14.58 -1.50 -5.10
N ALA A 271 -13.23 -1.50 -5.12
CA ALA A 271 -12.45 -2.54 -4.46
C ALA A 271 -12.53 -2.41 -2.94
N TYR A 272 -12.66 -3.56 -2.29
CA TYR A 272 -12.72 -3.65 -0.83
C TYR A 272 -11.35 -3.38 -0.19
N VAL A 273 -10.26 -3.74 -0.87
CA VAL A 273 -8.88 -3.39 -0.49
C VAL A 273 -8.05 -3.16 -1.76
N ILE A 274 -7.04 -2.30 -1.68
CA ILE A 274 -6.09 -2.03 -2.77
C ILE A 274 -4.76 -2.71 -2.48
N ASN A 275 -4.20 -3.33 -3.52
CA ASN A 275 -2.93 -4.04 -3.55
C ASN A 275 -2.82 -5.15 -2.50
N ALA A 276 -3.10 -6.37 -2.95
CA ALA A 276 -2.99 -7.56 -2.13
C ALA A 276 -1.57 -7.85 -1.65
N PHE A 277 -0.50 -7.37 -2.28
CA PHE A 277 0.84 -7.60 -1.77
C PHE A 277 1.20 -6.69 -0.59
N THR A 278 0.53 -5.54 -0.46
CA THR A 278 0.71 -4.60 0.66
C THR A 278 -0.31 -4.78 1.78
N THR A 279 -1.31 -5.62 1.57
CA THR A 279 -2.35 -5.91 2.56
C THR A 279 -1.91 -7.05 3.47
N ASN A 280 -2.04 -6.85 4.79
CA ASN A 280 -1.78 -7.91 5.76
C ASN A 280 -2.94 -8.91 5.76
N TRP A 281 -2.88 -9.91 4.89
CA TRP A 281 -3.85 -11.01 4.78
C TRP A 281 -3.72 -12.05 5.88
N SER A 282 -3.43 -11.66 7.13
CA SER A 282 -3.62 -12.56 8.27
C SER A 282 -5.12 -12.81 8.50
N ARG A 283 -5.78 -13.37 7.49
CA ARG A 283 -7.20 -13.72 7.39
C ARG A 283 -7.61 -14.67 8.51
N TRP A 284 -6.67 -15.43 9.08
CA TRP A 284 -6.98 -16.32 10.19
C TRP A 284 -7.46 -15.56 11.43
N PHE A 285 -6.75 -14.51 11.87
CA PHE A 285 -7.15 -13.77 13.06
C PHE A 285 -8.37 -12.89 12.80
N TRP A 286 -8.40 -12.23 11.64
CA TRP A 286 -9.57 -11.50 11.15
C TRP A 286 -10.84 -12.35 11.20
N ARG A 287 -10.84 -13.49 10.49
CA ARG A 287 -11.99 -14.41 10.47
C ARG A 287 -12.30 -15.00 11.83
N ALA A 288 -11.29 -15.29 12.66
CA ALA A 288 -11.51 -15.80 14.00
C ALA A 288 -12.27 -14.79 14.87
N PHE A 289 -11.88 -13.51 14.83
CA PHE A 289 -12.55 -12.46 15.60
C PHE A 289 -13.93 -12.10 15.01
N GLU A 290 -14.08 -12.07 13.68
CA GLU A 290 -15.39 -11.88 13.04
C GLU A 290 -16.37 -13.00 13.40
N ARG A 291 -15.92 -14.26 13.41
CA ARG A 291 -16.75 -15.41 13.85
C ARG A 291 -17.18 -15.34 15.31
N ARG A 292 -16.48 -14.54 16.13
CA ARG A 292 -16.86 -14.27 17.53
C ARG A 292 -17.84 -13.11 17.67
N GLY A 293 -18.19 -12.44 16.57
CA GLY A 293 -19.11 -11.30 16.55
C GLY A 293 -18.45 -9.95 16.82
N TYR A 294 -17.12 -9.84 16.76
CA TYR A 294 -16.45 -8.53 16.89
C TYR A 294 -16.61 -7.71 15.61
N GLU A 295 -16.86 -6.40 15.78
CA GLU A 295 -16.94 -5.45 14.67
C GLU A 295 -15.58 -5.27 13.99
N ARG A 296 -15.59 -4.97 12.68
CA ARG A 296 -14.38 -4.83 11.86
C ARG A 296 -13.39 -3.81 12.42
N SER A 297 -13.87 -2.64 12.83
CA SER A 297 -13.07 -1.58 13.46
C SER A 297 -12.38 -2.06 14.75
N THR A 298 -13.06 -2.93 15.52
CA THR A 298 -12.50 -3.55 16.72
C THR A 298 -11.44 -4.60 16.36
N VAL A 299 -11.69 -5.41 15.33
CA VAL A 299 -10.74 -6.43 14.85
C VAL A 299 -9.45 -5.79 14.35
N ASP A 300 -9.52 -4.67 13.62
CA ASP A 300 -8.38 -3.86 13.21
C ASP A 300 -7.48 -3.52 14.42
N ILE A 301 -8.08 -3.04 15.51
CA ILE A 301 -7.36 -2.67 16.74
C ILE A 301 -6.78 -3.92 17.42
N MET A 302 -7.56 -5.00 17.55
CA MET A 302 -7.11 -6.24 18.19
C MET A 302 -5.92 -6.87 17.49
N ILE A 303 -5.86 -6.81 16.15
CA ILE A 303 -4.76 -7.39 15.38
C ILE A 303 -3.46 -6.61 15.55
N ASN A 304 -3.53 -5.30 15.82
CA ASN A 304 -2.37 -4.48 16.16
C ASN A 304 -1.70 -4.89 17.49
N SER A 305 -2.34 -5.75 18.30
CA SER A 305 -1.67 -6.39 19.46
C SER A 305 -0.53 -7.33 19.06
N LEU A 306 -0.47 -7.76 17.79
CA LEU A 306 0.55 -8.66 17.27
C LEU A 306 1.52 -7.91 16.35
N SER A 307 2.81 -7.94 16.69
CA SER A 307 3.84 -7.42 15.78
C SER A 307 3.88 -8.19 14.45
N GLU A 308 4.31 -7.56 13.36
CA GLU A 308 4.48 -8.24 12.06
C GLU A 308 5.36 -9.49 12.15
N SER A 309 6.40 -9.46 12.98
CA SER A 309 7.28 -10.61 13.19
C SER A 309 6.56 -11.78 13.84
N THR A 310 5.64 -11.49 14.78
CA THR A 310 4.78 -12.49 15.43
C THR A 310 3.80 -13.07 14.42
N LEU A 311 3.17 -12.24 13.59
CA LEU A 311 2.26 -12.69 12.52
C LEU A 311 2.98 -13.62 11.54
N LYS A 312 4.17 -13.23 11.05
CA LYS A 312 4.99 -14.06 10.15
C LYS A 312 5.35 -15.40 10.79
N GLN A 313 5.72 -15.40 12.07
CA GLN A 313 6.01 -16.63 12.83
C GLN A 313 4.76 -17.53 12.96
N TYR A 314 3.59 -16.94 13.23
CA TYR A 314 2.34 -17.67 13.40
C TYR A 314 1.80 -18.23 12.08
N THR A 315 1.97 -17.54 10.95
CA THR A 315 1.52 -18.00 9.63
C THR A 315 1.97 -19.42 9.30
N SER A 316 3.23 -19.77 9.60
CA SER A 316 3.73 -21.13 9.35
C SER A 316 3.00 -22.19 10.19
N ALA A 317 2.74 -21.88 11.47
CA ALA A 317 2.00 -22.77 12.36
C ALA A 317 0.54 -22.91 11.94
N LEU A 318 -0.11 -21.81 11.57
CA LEU A 318 -1.53 -21.79 11.18
C LEU A 318 -1.79 -22.51 9.86
N LYS A 319 -0.85 -22.47 8.90
CA LYS A 319 -0.91 -23.29 7.68
C LYS A 319 -0.93 -24.78 8.00
N LYS A 320 0.03 -25.25 8.81
CA LYS A 320 0.10 -26.65 9.26
C LYS A 320 -1.15 -27.07 10.03
N TRP A 321 -1.66 -26.20 10.89
CA TRP A 321 -2.91 -26.43 11.62
C TRP A 321 -4.10 -26.56 10.66
N THR A 322 -4.23 -25.66 9.69
CA THR A 322 -5.32 -25.70 8.70
C THR A 322 -5.27 -26.98 7.86
N GLU A 323 -4.07 -27.41 7.43
CA GLU A 323 -3.88 -28.68 6.70
C GLU A 323 -4.28 -29.89 7.55
N PHE A 324 -3.86 -29.92 8.82
CA PHE A 324 -4.29 -30.95 9.77
C PHE A 324 -5.80 -30.96 9.94
N CYS A 325 -6.41 -29.79 10.15
CA CYS A 325 -7.86 -29.66 10.30
C CYS A 325 -8.62 -30.15 9.06
N LYS A 326 -8.12 -29.84 7.87
CA LYS A 326 -8.69 -30.31 6.60
C LYS A 326 -8.61 -31.83 6.49
N LYS A 327 -7.47 -32.43 6.87
CA LYS A 327 -7.28 -33.89 6.84
C LYS A 327 -8.22 -34.62 7.82
N GLU A 328 -8.37 -34.07 9.02
CA GLU A 328 -9.20 -34.65 10.08
C GLU A 328 -10.68 -34.23 9.98
N SER A 329 -11.05 -33.43 8.97
CA SER A 329 -12.42 -32.89 8.77
C SER A 329 -12.97 -32.14 9.99
N ILE A 330 -12.16 -31.29 10.63
CA ILE A 330 -12.51 -30.50 11.82
C ILE A 330 -12.42 -29.00 11.55
N ASP A 331 -13.22 -28.19 12.24
CA ASP A 331 -13.13 -26.73 12.11
C ASP A 331 -11.81 -26.21 12.73
N SER A 332 -11.12 -25.35 12.00
CA SER A 332 -9.84 -24.75 12.42
C SER A 332 -10.00 -23.56 13.36
N PHE A 333 -11.20 -22.98 13.47
CA PHE A 333 -11.48 -21.79 14.29
C PHE A 333 -12.26 -22.07 15.58
N CYS A 334 -12.91 -23.24 15.68
CA CYS A 334 -13.67 -23.66 16.85
C CYS A 334 -13.37 -25.13 17.13
N ASN A 335 -12.34 -25.39 17.95
CA ASN A 335 -11.84 -26.74 18.15
C ASN A 335 -11.51 -27.07 19.62
N LYS A 336 -11.73 -28.34 19.98
CA LYS A 336 -11.48 -28.86 21.33
C LYS A 336 -9.99 -29.13 21.56
N SER A 337 -9.56 -29.01 22.82
CA SER A 337 -8.17 -29.24 23.26
C SER A 337 -7.58 -30.57 22.78
N ILE A 338 -8.40 -31.63 22.67
CA ILE A 338 -7.98 -32.96 22.23
C ILE A 338 -7.40 -32.97 20.81
N ASN A 339 -7.98 -32.21 19.88
CA ASN A 339 -7.52 -32.18 18.49
C ASN A 339 -6.22 -31.37 18.35
N ILE A 340 -6.06 -30.34 19.19
CA ILE A 340 -4.82 -29.58 19.27
C ILE A 340 -3.71 -30.46 19.85
N LEU A 341 -4.00 -31.26 20.88
CA LEU A 341 -3.05 -32.23 21.41
C LEU A 341 -2.64 -33.26 20.35
N LYS A 342 -3.58 -33.78 19.56
CA LYS A 342 -3.28 -34.67 18.42
C LYS A 342 -2.34 -34.01 17.42
N PHE A 343 -2.64 -32.77 17.02
CA PHE A 343 -1.78 -32.00 16.11
C PHE A 343 -0.37 -31.77 16.67
N LEU A 344 -0.27 -31.30 17.93
CA LEU A 344 1.02 -31.06 18.57
C LEU A 344 1.82 -32.36 18.78
N THR A 345 1.14 -33.48 19.01
CA THR A 345 1.77 -34.81 19.10
C THR A 345 2.35 -35.21 17.75
N GLN A 346 1.62 -35.02 16.64
CA GLN A 346 2.14 -35.29 15.30
C GLN A 346 3.37 -34.41 14.98
N GLU A 347 3.33 -33.11 15.31
CA GLU A 347 4.48 -32.24 15.07
C GLU A 347 5.68 -32.61 15.97
N LEU A 348 5.44 -33.05 17.21
CA LEU A 348 6.48 -33.58 18.10
C LEU A 348 7.13 -34.83 17.51
N GLN A 349 6.34 -35.76 16.99
CA GLN A 349 6.82 -36.98 16.32
C GLN A 349 7.65 -36.63 15.07
N LYS A 350 7.28 -35.59 14.32
CA LYS A 350 8.08 -35.03 13.21
C LYS A 350 9.35 -34.29 13.66
N GLY A 351 9.66 -34.25 14.95
CA GLY A 351 10.89 -33.65 15.48
C GLY A 351 10.77 -32.18 15.91
N ALA A 352 9.57 -31.62 16.02
CA ALA A 352 9.41 -30.26 16.52
C ALA A 352 9.93 -30.12 17.95
N LYS A 353 10.69 -29.04 18.19
CA LYS A 353 11.24 -28.71 19.52
C LYS A 353 10.18 -28.02 20.38
N TYR A 354 10.39 -28.03 21.70
CA TYR A 354 9.51 -27.38 22.69
C TYR A 354 9.09 -25.96 22.29
N GLY A 355 10.06 -25.11 21.91
CA GLY A 355 9.79 -23.72 21.52
C GLY A 355 8.90 -23.60 20.27
N THR A 356 9.10 -24.48 19.29
CA THR A 356 8.29 -24.53 18.06
C THR A 356 6.85 -24.94 18.40
N LEU A 357 6.68 -25.99 19.20
CA LEU A 357 5.36 -26.44 19.65
C LEU A 357 4.64 -25.37 20.46
N ASN A 358 5.32 -24.66 21.35
CA ASN A 358 4.70 -23.59 22.13
C ASN A 358 4.29 -22.39 21.25
N SER A 359 5.07 -22.09 20.21
CA SER A 359 4.69 -21.10 19.20
C SER A 359 3.44 -21.53 18.44
N MET A 360 3.34 -22.80 18.04
CA MET A 360 2.16 -23.35 17.37
C MET A 360 0.93 -23.28 18.28
N ARG A 361 1.06 -23.72 19.54
CA ARG A 361 0.00 -23.61 20.56
C ARG A 361 -0.49 -22.17 20.69
N SER A 362 0.43 -21.21 20.81
CA SER A 362 0.07 -19.80 20.99
C SER A 362 -0.68 -19.23 19.77
N ALA A 363 -0.25 -19.59 18.55
CA ALA A 363 -0.93 -19.19 17.32
C ALA A 363 -2.36 -19.74 17.25
N ILE A 364 -2.54 -21.04 17.54
CA ILE A 364 -3.84 -21.72 17.50
C ILE A 364 -4.77 -21.24 18.62
N SER A 365 -4.21 -20.91 19.80
CA SER A 365 -4.99 -20.36 20.92
C SER A 365 -5.64 -19.04 20.56
N LEU A 366 -5.02 -18.21 19.72
CA LEU A 366 -5.61 -16.96 19.25
C LEU A 366 -6.79 -17.18 18.29
N LEU A 367 -6.85 -18.33 17.60
CA LEU A 367 -7.97 -18.69 16.73
C LEU A 367 -9.21 -19.17 17.50
N ASN A 368 -9.03 -19.73 18.69
CA ASN A 368 -10.12 -20.25 19.52
C ASN A 368 -10.56 -19.29 20.64
N ASN A 369 -11.80 -19.44 21.11
CA ASN A 369 -12.47 -18.55 22.08
C ASN A 369 -11.93 -18.67 23.53
N ASN A 370 -10.63 -18.46 23.75
CA ASN A 370 -9.98 -18.38 25.07
C ASN A 370 -10.07 -19.63 25.98
N GLU A 371 -10.90 -20.63 25.69
CA GLU A 371 -11.01 -21.88 26.50
C GLU A 371 -9.68 -22.64 26.62
N LEU A 372 -8.77 -22.45 25.65
CA LEU A 372 -7.49 -23.14 25.59
C LEU A 372 -6.37 -22.51 26.40
N GLN A 373 -6.51 -21.25 26.82
CA GLN A 373 -5.45 -20.57 27.57
C GLN A 373 -5.17 -21.26 28.91
N ASN A 374 -6.16 -22.01 29.45
CA ASN A 374 -6.12 -22.66 30.77
C ASN A 374 -6.37 -24.19 30.74
N SER A 375 -6.17 -24.88 29.60
CA SER A 375 -6.33 -26.35 29.56
C SER A 375 -5.21 -27.06 30.34
N LYS A 376 -5.59 -27.73 31.43
CA LYS A 376 -4.68 -28.54 32.27
C LYS A 376 -4.00 -29.65 31.47
N GLU A 377 -4.67 -30.18 30.45
CA GLU A 377 -4.15 -31.21 29.55
C GLU A 377 -3.02 -30.68 28.68
N LEU A 378 -3.17 -29.47 28.11
CA LEU A 378 -2.10 -28.81 27.37
C LEU A 378 -0.88 -28.53 28.26
N GLU A 379 -1.09 -28.07 29.49
CA GLU A 379 0.01 -27.89 30.44
C GLU A 379 0.74 -29.20 30.74
N ARG A 380 0.00 -30.28 30.98
CA ARG A 380 0.58 -31.61 31.23
C ARG A 380 1.33 -32.15 30.02
N PHE A 381 0.80 -31.94 28.82
CA PHE A 381 1.50 -32.25 27.57
C PHE A 381 2.85 -31.54 27.48
N PHE A 382 2.90 -30.21 27.68
CA PHE A 382 4.17 -29.47 27.60
C PHE A 382 5.14 -29.86 28.73
N LYS A 383 4.66 -30.19 29.94
CA LYS A 383 5.50 -30.80 30.99
C LYS A 383 6.10 -32.14 30.54
N GLY A 384 5.31 -32.96 29.84
CA GLY A 384 5.77 -34.20 29.21
C GLY A 384 6.82 -33.95 28.12
N VAL A 385 6.57 -33.02 27.19
CA VAL A 385 7.54 -32.65 26.14
C VAL A 385 8.86 -32.18 26.75
N TYR A 386 8.82 -31.37 27.81
CA TYR A 386 10.01 -30.95 28.53
C TYR A 386 10.82 -32.13 29.10
N ARG A 387 10.14 -33.12 29.70
CA ARG A 387 10.82 -34.32 30.25
C ARG A 387 11.38 -35.22 29.15
N LEU A 388 10.65 -35.40 28.05
CA LEU A 388 11.08 -36.21 26.91
C LEU A 388 12.23 -35.57 26.13
N ARG A 389 12.21 -34.24 25.99
CA ARG A 389 13.18 -33.47 25.20
C ARG A 389 13.49 -32.15 25.92
N PRO A 390 14.29 -32.19 27.00
CA PRO A 390 14.60 -30.99 27.77
C PRO A 390 15.33 -29.96 26.90
N PRO A 391 14.82 -28.71 26.81
CA PRO A 391 15.46 -27.68 26.04
C PRO A 391 16.76 -27.23 26.73
N ALA A 392 17.89 -27.47 26.08
CA ALA A 392 19.17 -26.92 26.51
C ALA A 392 19.33 -25.46 26.05
N PRO A 393 19.93 -24.57 26.86
CA PRO A 393 20.30 -23.25 26.41
C PRO A 393 21.31 -23.34 25.25
N LYS A 394 21.21 -22.43 24.28
CA LYS A 394 22.13 -22.40 23.14
C LYS A 394 23.59 -22.14 23.58
N TYR A 395 23.78 -21.41 24.69
CA TYR A 395 25.07 -21.03 25.24
C TYR A 395 25.13 -21.36 26.73
N SER A 396 26.08 -22.21 27.11
CA SER A 396 26.47 -22.52 28.50
C SER A 396 27.51 -21.54 29.04
N ASP A 397 28.28 -20.94 28.14
CA ASP A 397 29.38 -20.02 28.36
C ASP A 397 29.27 -18.80 27.45
N THR A 398 30.09 -17.78 27.69
CA THR A 398 30.24 -16.62 26.81
C THR A 398 31.70 -16.38 26.42
N TRP A 399 31.92 -15.51 25.43
CA TRP A 399 33.25 -15.19 24.91
C TRP A 399 33.83 -13.96 25.61
N ASP A 400 35.17 -13.87 25.69
CA ASP A 400 35.85 -12.72 26.26
C ASP A 400 35.81 -11.52 25.32
N VAL A 401 35.36 -10.37 25.83
CA VAL A 401 35.25 -9.12 25.08
C VAL A 401 36.63 -8.52 24.74
N THR A 402 37.66 -8.86 25.52
CA THR A 402 38.98 -8.23 25.42
C THR A 402 39.63 -8.36 24.04
N PRO A 403 39.75 -9.55 23.40
CA PRO A 403 40.34 -9.68 22.07
C PRO A 403 39.60 -8.86 20.99
N VAL A 404 38.27 -8.76 21.11
CA VAL A 404 37.46 -7.97 20.18
C VAL A 404 37.75 -6.49 20.33
N LEU A 405 37.83 -5.97 21.56
CA LEU A 405 38.20 -4.56 21.79
C LEU A 405 39.63 -4.27 21.32
N THR A 406 40.58 -5.18 21.55
CA THR A 406 41.96 -5.05 21.07
C THR A 406 42.04 -4.99 19.55
N GLU A 407 41.25 -5.80 18.84
CA GLU A 407 41.21 -5.76 17.38
C GLU A 407 40.54 -4.47 16.86
N LEU A 408 39.44 -4.03 17.50
CA LEU A 408 38.77 -2.79 17.13
C LEU A 408 39.64 -1.54 17.38
N LYS A 409 40.55 -1.55 18.36
CA LYS A 409 41.54 -0.48 18.56
C LYS A 409 42.41 -0.26 17.33
N LYS A 410 42.76 -1.32 16.60
CA LYS A 410 43.58 -1.24 15.38
C LYS A 410 42.87 -0.58 14.20
N TRP A 411 41.54 -0.46 14.24
CA TRP A 411 40.76 0.17 13.17
C TRP A 411 40.73 1.68 13.38
N HIS A 412 41.89 2.32 13.31
CA HIS A 412 42.11 3.75 13.51
C HIS A 412 43.24 4.22 12.55
N PRO A 413 43.25 5.47 12.05
CA PRO A 413 42.24 6.54 12.21
C PRO A 413 40.88 6.18 11.62
N LEU A 414 39.81 6.83 12.09
CA LEU A 414 38.43 6.49 11.68
C LEU A 414 38.16 6.91 10.23
N GLU A 415 38.76 8.02 9.82
CA GLU A 415 38.63 8.69 8.54
C GLU A 415 39.23 7.86 7.39
N SER A 416 40.20 6.97 7.70
CA SER A 416 40.82 6.08 6.72
C SER A 416 40.06 4.77 6.50
N LEU A 417 39.02 4.51 7.30
CA LEU A 417 38.26 3.26 7.22
C LEU A 417 37.33 3.24 6.01
N SER A 418 37.17 2.05 5.42
CA SER A 418 36.11 1.81 4.46
C SER A 418 34.73 1.87 5.13
N LEU A 419 33.68 2.16 4.34
CA LEU A 419 32.29 2.16 4.81
C LEU A 419 31.94 0.86 5.56
N GLU A 420 32.44 -0.28 5.09
CA GLU A 420 32.26 -1.57 5.75
C GLU A 420 32.89 -1.60 7.13
N LYS A 421 34.18 -1.27 7.26
CA LYS A 421 34.89 -1.32 8.54
C LYS A 421 34.31 -0.34 9.55
N ILE A 422 34.00 0.90 9.16
CA ILE A 422 33.41 1.88 10.08
C ILE A 422 31.98 1.48 10.49
N SER A 423 31.18 0.91 9.58
CA SER A 423 29.85 0.36 9.89
C SER A 423 29.94 -0.79 10.89
N TRP A 424 30.89 -1.70 10.69
CA TRP A 424 31.13 -2.82 11.61
C TRP A 424 31.62 -2.34 12.98
N LYS A 425 32.54 -1.38 13.00
CA LYS A 425 33.09 -0.79 14.23
C LYS A 425 32.01 -0.16 15.09
N VAL A 426 31.25 0.79 14.53
CA VAL A 426 30.19 1.48 15.26
C VAL A 426 29.12 0.49 15.74
N THR A 427 28.79 -0.52 14.92
CA THR A 427 27.80 -1.54 15.28
C THR A 427 28.25 -2.40 16.46
N MET A 428 29.49 -2.90 16.44
CA MET A 428 30.02 -3.73 17.52
C MET A 428 30.20 -2.92 18.81
N LEU A 429 30.74 -1.70 18.71
CA LEU A 429 30.91 -0.81 19.85
C LEU A 429 29.56 -0.44 20.50
N LEU A 430 28.55 -0.10 19.71
CA LEU A 430 27.19 0.14 20.23
C LEU A 430 26.63 -1.10 20.93
N ALA A 431 26.77 -2.29 20.33
CA ALA A 431 26.27 -3.53 20.92
C ALA A 431 26.95 -3.86 22.26
N LEU A 432 28.26 -3.64 22.36
CA LEU A 432 29.04 -3.86 23.58
C LEU A 432 28.77 -2.81 24.66
N GLY A 433 28.73 -1.53 24.29
CA GLY A 433 28.62 -0.41 25.25
C GLY A 433 27.21 -0.13 25.75
N THR A 434 26.18 -0.45 24.96
CA THR A 434 24.77 -0.20 25.35
C THR A 434 24.05 -1.46 25.82
N GLY A 435 24.54 -2.65 25.47
CA GLY A 435 23.81 -3.91 25.67
C GLY A 435 22.50 -4.01 24.85
N PHE A 436 22.29 -3.11 23.88
CA PHE A 436 21.11 -3.11 23.02
C PHE A 436 21.02 -4.37 22.16
N ARG A 437 19.79 -4.80 21.87
CA ARG A 437 19.55 -5.88 20.89
C ARG A 437 19.78 -5.32 19.48
N ALA A 438 20.10 -6.20 18.53
CA ALA A 438 20.20 -5.80 17.12
C ALA A 438 18.93 -5.10 16.59
N GLN A 439 17.74 -5.45 17.10
CA GLN A 439 16.50 -4.72 16.78
C GLN A 439 16.53 -3.27 17.27
N SER A 440 16.97 -3.04 18.50
CA SER A 440 17.08 -1.70 19.08
C SER A 440 18.10 -0.87 18.30
N ILE A 441 19.27 -1.45 17.97
CA ILE A 441 20.30 -0.75 17.17
C ILE A 441 19.77 -0.39 15.77
N ALA A 442 18.99 -1.25 15.13
CA ALA A 442 18.37 -0.97 13.83
C ALA A 442 17.38 0.20 13.86
N LEU A 443 16.75 0.44 15.01
CA LEU A 443 15.73 1.48 15.21
C LEU A 443 16.31 2.80 15.70
N ILE A 444 17.64 2.91 15.88
CA ILE A 444 18.25 4.21 16.18
C ILE A 444 18.08 5.10 14.95
N LYS A 445 17.48 6.27 15.14
CA LYS A 445 17.32 7.32 14.13
C LYS A 445 18.19 8.52 14.45
N LEU A 446 18.53 9.30 13.44
CA LEU A 446 19.42 10.47 13.58
C LEU A 446 18.83 11.55 14.50
N ASP A 447 17.51 11.77 14.47
CA ASP A 447 16.79 12.72 15.34
C ASP A 447 16.82 12.33 16.83
N GLY A 448 16.95 11.03 17.11
CA GLY A 448 17.10 10.44 18.43
C GLY A 448 18.53 10.54 18.99
N ILE A 449 19.50 11.03 18.22
CA ILE A 449 20.90 11.18 18.62
C ILE A 449 21.17 12.65 18.96
N LYS A 450 21.63 12.92 20.17
CA LYS A 450 21.97 14.28 20.62
C LYS A 450 23.36 14.32 21.23
N GLU A 451 24.23 15.14 20.65
CA GLU A 451 25.53 15.43 21.23
C GLU A 451 25.36 16.31 22.48
N LYS A 452 26.12 15.99 23.52
CA LYS A 452 26.17 16.67 24.82
C LYS A 452 27.63 16.94 25.17
N LYS A 453 27.88 17.81 26.15
CA LYS A 453 29.25 18.13 26.61
C LYS A 453 30.02 16.88 27.05
N GLU A 454 29.35 15.94 27.70
CA GLU A 454 29.97 14.75 28.30
C GLU A 454 29.96 13.51 27.39
N GLY A 455 29.24 13.55 26.26
CA GLY A 455 29.06 12.38 25.41
C GLY A 455 27.92 12.51 24.40
N VAL A 456 27.39 11.38 23.96
CA VAL A 456 26.25 11.30 23.03
C VAL A 456 25.07 10.59 23.68
N GLU A 457 23.91 11.22 23.63
CA GLU A 457 22.64 10.65 24.05
C GLU A 457 21.95 9.96 22.87
N ILE A 458 21.44 8.74 23.09
CA ILE A 458 20.64 7.98 22.13
C ILE A 458 19.27 7.68 22.72
N ARG A 459 18.21 8.13 22.05
CA ARG A 459 16.81 7.84 22.37
C ARG A 459 16.16 7.07 21.22
N ILE A 460 15.65 5.88 21.50
CA ILE A 460 14.85 5.11 20.53
C ILE A 460 13.38 5.38 20.87
N GLN A 461 12.63 6.02 19.98
CA GLN A 461 11.22 6.35 20.21
C GLN A 461 10.29 5.23 19.71
N ASP A 462 10.72 4.48 18.69
CA ASP A 462 9.95 3.39 18.10
C ASP A 462 9.68 2.27 19.11
N LEU A 463 8.50 1.66 19.01
CA LEU A 463 8.12 0.51 19.84
C LEU A 463 9.00 -0.71 19.51
N ILE A 464 9.58 -1.31 20.55
CA ILE A 464 10.29 -2.59 20.46
C ILE A 464 9.49 -3.72 21.10
N LYS A 465 9.91 -4.97 20.87
CA LYS A 465 9.23 -6.16 21.41
C LYS A 465 9.06 -6.13 22.94
N THR A 466 9.90 -5.40 23.66
CA THR A 466 9.85 -5.30 25.12
C THR A 466 9.22 -4.01 25.63
N SER A 467 8.72 -3.14 24.74
CA SER A 467 7.99 -1.93 25.13
C SER A 467 6.68 -2.32 25.80
N LYS A 468 6.30 -1.57 26.84
CA LYS A 468 5.08 -1.77 27.61
C LYS A 468 4.49 -0.41 27.97
N VAL A 469 3.18 -0.37 28.19
CA VAL A 469 2.49 0.83 28.69
C VAL A 469 3.16 1.31 29.98
N GLY A 470 3.46 2.61 30.05
CA GLY A 470 4.10 3.25 31.21
C GLY A 470 5.58 2.89 31.41
N LYS A 471 6.24 2.20 30.47
CA LYS A 471 7.69 1.93 30.53
C LYS A 471 8.45 2.78 29.53
N ASN A 472 9.59 3.30 29.97
CA ASN A 472 10.49 4.07 29.13
C ASN A 472 11.03 3.21 27.98
N GLN A 473 11.15 3.83 26.81
CA GLN A 473 11.83 3.24 25.68
C GLN A 473 13.35 3.19 25.91
N PRO A 474 14.10 2.39 25.13
CA PRO A 474 15.54 2.28 25.28
C PRO A 474 16.25 3.63 25.21
N TYR A 475 17.17 3.82 26.15
CA TYR A 475 17.95 5.04 26.34
C TYR A 475 19.40 4.65 26.63
N ALA A 476 20.35 5.38 26.05
CA ALA A 476 21.76 5.28 26.40
C ALA A 476 22.40 6.67 26.41
N LEU A 477 23.20 6.95 27.45
CA LEU A 477 24.14 8.05 27.48
C LEU A 477 25.54 7.45 27.35
N ILE A 478 26.21 7.77 26.24
CA ILE A 478 27.51 7.21 25.88
C ILE A 478 28.57 8.28 26.10
N PRO A 479 29.45 8.17 27.11
CA PRO A 479 30.44 9.19 27.39
C PRO A 479 31.55 9.25 26.34
N PHE A 480 32.26 10.37 26.29
CA PHE A 480 33.51 10.46 25.53
C PHE A 480 34.66 9.76 26.26
N PHE A 481 35.18 8.67 25.69
CA PHE A 481 36.39 8.01 26.18
C PHE A 481 37.64 8.74 25.65
N ASN A 482 38.08 9.77 26.37
CA ASN A 482 39.23 10.59 25.97
C ASN A 482 40.58 9.87 26.14
N GLU A 483 40.69 8.99 27.14
CA GLU A 483 41.89 8.18 27.41
C GLU A 483 42.07 7.02 26.43
N ASN A 484 41.01 6.60 25.74
CA ASN A 484 41.01 5.50 24.79
C ASN A 484 40.18 5.88 23.54
N PRO A 485 40.63 6.87 22.75
CA PRO A 485 39.86 7.41 21.63
C PRO A 485 39.55 6.36 20.55
N GLU A 486 40.39 5.34 20.39
CA GLU A 486 40.28 4.31 19.34
C GLU A 486 39.08 3.38 19.55
N ILE A 487 38.55 3.28 20.77
CA ILE A 487 37.34 2.51 21.10
C ILE A 487 36.21 3.41 21.61
N CYS A 488 36.36 4.73 21.48
CA CYS A 488 35.34 5.68 21.88
C CYS A 488 34.11 5.56 20.98
N ILE A 489 33.02 5.06 21.57
CA ILE A 489 31.75 4.82 20.88
C ILE A 489 31.17 6.14 20.38
N ALA A 490 31.18 7.19 21.21
CA ALA A 490 30.67 8.51 20.87
C ALA A 490 31.41 9.14 19.67
N LYS A 491 32.76 9.11 19.66
CA LYS A 491 33.58 9.61 18.54
C LYS A 491 33.33 8.79 17.28
N THR A 492 33.32 7.46 17.38
CA THR A 492 33.04 6.57 16.24
C THR A 492 31.65 6.81 15.65
N LEU A 493 30.66 7.06 16.50
CA LEU A 493 29.29 7.35 16.10
C LEU A 493 29.19 8.68 15.34
N ILE A 494 29.77 9.75 15.87
CA ILE A 494 29.79 11.07 15.22
C ILE A 494 30.49 10.98 13.86
N GLU A 495 31.64 10.31 13.80
CA GLU A 495 32.40 10.17 12.56
C GLU A 495 31.65 9.32 11.52
N TYR A 496 30.97 8.26 11.96
CA TYR A 496 30.12 7.48 11.07
C TYR A 496 28.97 8.31 10.47
N ILE A 497 28.33 9.18 11.27
CA ILE A 497 27.27 10.06 10.79
C ILE A 497 27.81 11.01 9.71
N LYS A 498 28.98 11.62 9.94
CA LYS A 498 29.66 12.47 8.95
C LYS A 498 30.00 11.70 7.67
N PHE A 499 30.65 10.55 7.81
CA PHE A 499 31.07 9.69 6.69
C PHE A 499 29.90 9.29 5.78
N THR A 500 28.72 9.07 6.38
CA THR A 500 27.54 8.59 5.65
C THR A 500 26.57 9.69 5.21
N ALA A 501 26.81 10.95 5.55
CA ALA A 501 25.89 12.06 5.27
C ALA A 501 25.44 12.10 3.79
N ASN A 502 26.40 12.03 2.86
CA ASN A 502 26.14 12.09 1.41
C ASN A 502 25.66 10.76 0.80
N LEU A 503 25.71 9.66 1.56
CA LEU A 503 25.27 8.33 1.10
C LEU A 503 23.80 8.05 1.47
N ARG A 504 23.26 8.81 2.42
CA ARG A 504 21.89 8.70 2.90
C ARG A 504 20.98 9.38 1.89
N SER A 505 20.23 8.58 1.11
CA SER A 505 19.17 9.12 0.26
C SER A 505 18.00 9.62 1.14
N ASN A 506 17.02 8.76 1.44
CA ASN A 506 15.87 9.10 2.30
C ASN A 506 15.90 8.32 3.63
N ALA A 507 17.05 7.78 4.04
CA ALA A 507 17.16 6.94 5.25
C ALA A 507 17.46 7.79 6.49
N ASP A 508 16.53 7.80 7.44
CA ASP A 508 16.60 8.47 8.75
C ASP A 508 17.28 7.61 9.83
N ASN A 509 17.35 6.29 9.64
CA ASN A 509 18.05 5.36 10.53
C ASN A 509 19.56 5.65 10.60
N LEU A 510 20.16 5.49 11.77
CA LEU A 510 21.59 5.62 11.98
C LEU A 510 22.37 4.71 11.04
N LEU A 511 22.11 3.40 11.01
CA LEU A 511 22.90 2.48 10.19
C LEU A 511 22.29 2.29 8.79
N ILE A 512 23.11 2.44 7.76
CA ILE A 512 22.72 2.21 6.35
C ILE A 512 23.47 1.03 5.74
N THR A 513 22.87 0.33 4.78
CA THR A 513 23.49 -0.81 4.11
C THR A 513 24.78 -0.42 3.38
N ILE A 514 25.81 -1.26 3.49
CA ILE A 514 27.13 -1.01 2.89
C ILE A 514 27.07 -1.00 1.35
N LYS A 515 26.22 -1.84 0.75
CA LYS A 515 26.06 -1.92 -0.72
C LYS A 515 24.98 -0.95 -1.21
N LYS A 516 25.19 -0.39 -2.40
CA LYS A 516 24.19 0.41 -3.14
C LYS A 516 23.01 -0.48 -3.58
N PRO A 517 21.77 0.03 -3.61
CA PRO A 517 21.37 1.33 -3.06
C PRO A 517 21.44 1.32 -1.52
N HIS A 518 21.97 2.39 -0.93
CA HIS A 518 22.10 2.52 0.52
C HIS A 518 20.73 2.74 1.16
N ARG A 519 20.26 1.75 1.93
CA ARG A 519 18.97 1.75 2.63
C ARG A 519 19.18 1.56 4.13
N ALA A 520 18.14 1.75 4.94
CA ALA A 520 18.21 1.44 6.37
C ALA A 520 18.66 -0.02 6.63
N ALA A 521 19.61 -0.21 7.53
CA ALA A 521 20.12 -1.53 7.89
C ALA A 521 19.13 -2.27 8.81
N THR A 522 18.67 -3.45 8.40
CA THR A 522 17.75 -4.26 9.21
C THR A 522 18.46 -4.95 10.38
N SER A 523 17.68 -5.43 11.36
CA SER A 523 18.20 -6.20 12.50
C SER A 523 18.96 -7.47 12.08
N GLN A 524 18.60 -8.09 10.94
CA GLN A 524 19.31 -9.22 10.36
C GLN A 524 20.66 -8.80 9.74
N THR A 525 20.72 -7.63 9.11
CA THR A 525 21.98 -7.05 8.60
C THR A 525 22.93 -6.74 9.75
N ILE A 526 22.45 -6.09 10.80
CA ILE A 526 23.22 -5.81 12.02
C ILE A 526 23.74 -7.11 12.66
N SER A 527 22.88 -8.12 12.79
CA SER A 527 23.28 -9.42 13.35
C SER A 527 24.37 -10.11 12.52
N ARG A 528 24.35 -9.93 11.19
CA ARG A 528 25.40 -10.44 10.28
C ARG A 528 26.70 -9.68 10.43
N TRP A 529 26.66 -8.35 10.55
CA TRP A 529 27.87 -7.54 10.79
C TRP A 529 28.51 -7.89 12.13
N LEU A 530 27.71 -8.01 13.21
CA LEU A 530 28.23 -8.46 14.50
C LEU A 530 28.93 -9.82 14.37
N LYS A 531 28.31 -10.78 13.68
CA LYS A 531 28.93 -12.10 13.44
C LYS A 531 30.22 -11.99 12.61
N ALA A 532 30.27 -11.13 11.59
CA ALA A 532 31.46 -10.92 10.77
C ALA A 532 32.63 -10.36 11.60
N VAL A 533 32.36 -9.39 12.49
CA VAL A 533 33.38 -8.87 13.42
C VAL A 533 33.89 -9.96 14.35
N LEU A 534 33.01 -10.80 14.91
CA LEU A 534 33.42 -11.94 15.74
C LEU A 534 34.35 -12.90 14.99
N GLN A 535 34.06 -13.17 13.71
CA GLN A 535 34.90 -14.02 12.86
C GLN A 535 36.27 -13.40 12.59
N VAL A 536 36.32 -12.09 12.29
CA VAL A 536 37.60 -11.36 12.13
C VAL A 536 38.44 -11.42 13.41
N CYS A 537 37.78 -11.32 14.57
CA CYS A 537 38.42 -11.41 15.88
C CYS A 537 38.71 -12.85 16.33
N LYS A 538 38.50 -13.85 15.46
CA LYS A 538 38.72 -15.28 15.73
C LYS A 538 37.98 -15.81 16.97
N VAL A 539 36.81 -15.24 17.28
CA VAL A 539 35.91 -15.77 18.31
C VAL A 539 35.29 -17.08 17.80
N ASP A 540 35.11 -18.06 18.69
CA ASP A 540 34.55 -19.37 18.37
C ASP A 540 33.26 -19.25 17.50
N PRO A 541 33.21 -19.91 16.32
CA PRO A 541 32.07 -19.88 15.40
C PRO A 541 30.72 -20.29 16.00
N LYS A 542 30.67 -20.96 17.16
CA LYS A 542 29.42 -21.27 17.87
C LYS A 542 28.65 -20.00 18.25
N TYR A 543 29.37 -18.91 18.50
CA TYR A 543 28.81 -17.61 18.86
C TYR A 543 28.20 -16.87 17.67
N THR A 544 27.20 -16.04 17.94
CA THR A 544 26.46 -15.29 16.91
C THR A 544 26.29 -13.85 17.34
N GLY A 545 25.82 -12.95 16.46
CA GLY A 545 25.61 -11.54 16.85
C GLY A 545 24.78 -11.35 18.13
N HIS A 546 23.88 -12.29 18.46
CA HIS A 546 23.11 -12.24 19.72
C HIS A 546 23.98 -12.45 20.97
N SER A 547 25.03 -13.28 20.91
CA SER A 547 25.89 -13.56 22.07
C SER A 547 26.70 -12.35 22.52
N THR A 548 26.87 -11.32 21.67
CA THR A 548 27.51 -10.04 22.04
C THR A 548 26.90 -9.41 23.28
N ARG A 549 25.58 -9.48 23.42
CA ARG A 549 24.90 -8.97 24.61
C ARG A 549 25.21 -9.80 25.86
N HIS A 550 25.40 -11.11 25.72
CA HIS A 550 25.79 -11.99 26.83
C HIS A 550 27.20 -11.63 27.31
N ALA A 551 28.14 -11.48 26.38
CA ALA A 551 29.53 -11.14 26.67
C ALA A 551 29.64 -9.73 27.32
N ALA A 552 28.97 -8.73 26.75
CA ALA A 552 28.94 -7.37 27.27
C ALA A 552 28.43 -7.29 28.71
N THR A 553 27.24 -7.85 28.97
CA THR A 553 26.62 -7.78 30.29
C THR A 553 27.35 -8.62 31.34
N SER A 554 27.92 -9.78 30.95
CA SER A 554 28.75 -10.59 31.85
C SER A 554 30.07 -9.90 32.19
N LYS A 555 30.74 -9.27 31.21
CA LYS A 555 31.98 -8.49 31.44
C LYS A 555 31.71 -7.30 32.36
N ALA A 556 30.61 -6.58 32.17
CA ALA A 556 30.23 -5.46 33.04
C ALA A 556 30.05 -5.90 34.50
N GLN A 557 29.38 -7.04 34.73
CA GLN A 557 29.24 -7.61 36.07
C GLN A 557 30.58 -8.07 36.64
N LYS A 558 31.42 -8.75 35.84
CA LYS A 558 32.77 -9.18 36.27
C LYS A 558 33.64 -8.01 36.69
N ASN A 559 33.48 -6.85 36.05
CA ASN A 559 34.15 -5.61 36.42
C ASN A 559 33.50 -4.87 37.61
N GLY A 560 32.53 -5.47 38.29
CA GLY A 560 31.92 -4.93 39.51
C GLY A 560 30.77 -3.93 39.31
N LEU A 561 30.24 -3.77 38.08
CA LEU A 561 29.12 -2.86 37.85
C LEU A 561 27.84 -3.39 38.52
N ASP A 562 27.12 -2.50 39.19
CA ASP A 562 25.85 -2.83 39.86
C ASP A 562 24.84 -3.46 38.88
N ILE A 563 24.20 -4.54 39.34
CA ILE A 563 23.29 -5.34 38.54
C ILE A 563 22.05 -4.54 38.08
N ASN A 564 21.59 -3.55 38.86
CA ASN A 564 20.45 -2.72 38.47
C ASN A 564 20.85 -1.74 37.36
N ILE A 565 22.09 -1.25 37.35
CA ILE A 565 22.63 -0.46 36.23
C ILE A 565 22.69 -1.32 34.96
N ILE A 566 23.20 -2.56 35.06
CA ILE A 566 23.23 -3.51 33.94
C ILE A 566 21.81 -3.80 33.42
N LYS A 567 20.86 -4.05 34.34
CA LYS A 567 19.44 -4.26 33.99
C LYS A 567 18.84 -3.06 33.28
N LYS A 568 19.05 -1.85 33.79
CA LYS A 568 18.55 -0.61 33.19
C LYS A 568 19.14 -0.40 31.79
N ALA A 569 20.44 -0.52 31.62
CA ALA A 569 21.12 -0.37 30.33
C ALA A 569 20.63 -1.40 29.30
N ALA A 570 20.50 -2.66 29.71
CA ALA A 570 20.04 -3.73 28.83
C ALA A 570 18.50 -3.72 28.59
N GLY A 571 17.73 -2.91 29.32
CA GLY A 571 16.27 -2.85 29.23
C GLY A 571 15.56 -4.05 29.86
N TRP A 572 16.09 -4.56 30.98
CA TRP A 572 15.42 -5.53 31.86
C TRP A 572 14.71 -4.79 33.00
N SER A 573 13.58 -5.35 33.48
CA SER A 573 12.97 -4.85 34.72
C SER A 573 13.83 -5.19 35.94
N GLU A 574 13.73 -4.38 36.99
CA GLU A 574 14.48 -4.59 38.24
C GLU A 574 14.22 -5.96 38.86
N SER A 575 12.95 -6.40 38.87
CA SER A 575 12.53 -7.73 39.34
C SER A 575 12.88 -8.90 38.41
N SER A 576 13.48 -8.65 37.25
CA SER A 576 13.76 -9.69 36.25
C SER A 576 14.92 -10.59 36.67
N SER A 577 14.68 -11.90 36.72
CA SER A 577 15.73 -12.92 36.82
C SER A 577 16.38 -13.27 35.47
N VAL A 578 15.94 -12.64 34.37
CA VAL A 578 16.40 -12.96 33.00
C VAL A 578 17.91 -12.82 32.85
N PHE A 579 18.49 -11.78 33.44
CA PHE A 579 19.95 -11.60 33.41
C PHE A 579 20.67 -12.80 34.02
N MET A 580 20.37 -13.13 35.28
CA MET A 580 20.99 -14.24 36.00
C MET A 580 20.75 -15.59 35.32
N ARG A 581 19.52 -15.81 34.81
CA ARG A 581 19.14 -17.11 34.28
C ARG A 581 19.66 -17.36 32.86
N PHE A 582 19.78 -16.34 32.02
CA PHE A 582 20.05 -16.50 30.59
C PHE A 582 21.28 -15.77 30.07
N TYR A 583 21.73 -14.69 30.72
CA TYR A 583 22.78 -13.81 30.18
C TYR A 583 24.07 -13.81 30.98
N ASN A 584 24.01 -13.89 32.31
CA ASN A 584 25.18 -14.11 33.15
C ASN A 584 25.70 -15.54 32.89
N ARG A 585 26.79 -15.61 32.14
CA ARG A 585 27.43 -16.88 31.75
C ARG A 585 28.92 -16.76 32.02
N PRO A 586 29.56 -17.83 32.52
CA PRO A 586 30.99 -17.81 32.75
C PRO A 586 31.71 -17.58 31.41
N ILE A 587 32.75 -16.76 31.45
CA ILE A 587 33.78 -16.77 30.41
C ILE A 587 34.63 -18.00 30.75
N LEU A 588 34.78 -18.95 29.82
CA LEU A 588 35.62 -20.12 30.05
C LEU A 588 37.07 -19.66 30.26
N ASN A 589 37.47 -19.57 31.51
CA ASN A 589 38.85 -19.35 31.92
C ASN A 589 39.26 -20.58 32.73
N ILE A 590 40.26 -21.32 32.25
CA ILE A 590 40.74 -22.54 32.91
C ILE A 590 41.21 -22.24 34.35
N ASN A 591 41.64 -21.00 34.62
CA ASN A 591 42.12 -20.56 35.92
C ASN A 591 40.99 -20.27 36.94
N GLU A 592 39.73 -20.17 36.50
CA GLU A 592 38.53 -20.02 37.37
C GLU A 592 37.78 -21.35 37.49
N ASN A 593 38.47 -22.48 37.29
CA ASN A 593 37.90 -23.80 37.47
C ASN A 593 37.65 -24.06 38.96
N PHE A 594 36.43 -24.48 39.32
CA PHE A 594 36.04 -24.81 40.69
C PHE A 594 36.98 -25.84 41.30
N ALA A 595 37.30 -26.91 40.57
CA ALA A 595 38.24 -27.91 41.05
C ALA A 595 39.65 -27.32 41.21
N ALA A 596 40.10 -26.42 40.33
CA ALA A 596 41.41 -25.78 40.49
C ALA A 596 41.46 -24.85 41.70
N ASN A 597 40.40 -24.11 42.02
CA ASN A 597 40.36 -23.22 43.19
C ASN A 597 40.08 -23.94 44.51
N VAL A 598 39.42 -25.10 44.47
CA VAL A 598 39.19 -25.95 45.65
C VAL A 598 40.38 -26.85 45.93
N CYS A 599 41.06 -27.35 44.89
CA CYS A 599 42.15 -28.31 45.03
C CYS A 599 43.55 -27.69 44.99
N ASN A 600 43.73 -26.47 44.47
CA ASN A 600 45.00 -25.76 44.62
C ASN A 600 44.99 -25.00 45.94
N ASN A 601 45.73 -25.50 46.92
CA ASN A 601 46.14 -24.76 48.11
C ASN A 601 47.10 -23.62 47.69
N ASN A 602 46.57 -22.53 47.14
CA ASN A 602 47.32 -21.28 47.15
C ASN A 602 47.18 -20.71 48.56
N THR A 603 48.19 -21.00 49.38
CA THR A 603 48.60 -20.20 50.52
C THR A 603 48.68 -18.74 50.09
N VAL A 604 47.62 -17.97 50.37
CA VAL A 604 47.70 -16.52 50.39
C VAL A 604 48.48 -16.19 51.66
N ASN A 605 49.80 -16.04 51.52
CA ASN A 605 50.58 -15.31 52.50
C ASN A 605 50.03 -13.88 52.53
N GLN A 606 49.58 -13.47 53.72
CA GLN A 606 49.27 -12.10 54.08
C GLN A 606 50.50 -11.19 53.97
#